data_AF-A0A958NAM8-F1
#
_entry.id   AF-A0A958NAM8-F1
#
_cell.length_a   1.000
_cell.length_b   1.000
_cell.length_c   1.000
_cell.angle_alpha   90.00
_cell.angle_beta   90.00
_cell.angle_gamma   90.00
#
_symmetry.space_group_name_H-M   'P 1'
#
loop_
_entity.id
_entity.type
_entity.pdbx_description
1 polymer ?
#
loop_
_entity_poly.entity_id
_entity_poly.type
_entity_poly.pdbx_seq_one_letter_code
_entity_poly.pdbx_strand_id
1 'polypeptide(L)'
;MRLALQASDFNEPVPNDVCASCYSEMSSITSRGAKLRAEKSAKEQSMKILWRNRLKLLKGAKQKTRERNFKEASALYEKYLRTVELVFDKPPGGLQPDDFKGIKQKELTAITSVYWDLIRIYDTGSRFDDRISLAAKQLVKFFPFSKGQA
;
A
#
# COMPACT_ATOMS: atom_id res chain seq x y z
N MET A 1 17.57 -17.65 5.51
CA MET A 1 17.32 -18.65 6.57
C MET A 1 16.20 -19.57 6.12
N ARG A 2 16.55 -20.78 5.65
CA ARG A 2 15.65 -21.90 5.36
C ARG A 2 15.87 -22.95 6.45
N LEU A 3 15.33 -22.69 7.64
CA LEU A 3 15.37 -23.54 8.83
C LEU A 3 14.15 -23.06 9.64
N ALA A 4 13.08 -23.78 9.95
CA ALA A 4 12.87 -25.22 10.13
C ALA A 4 11.39 -25.57 9.85
N LEU A 5 11.09 -26.08 8.67
CA LEU A 5 9.78 -26.69 8.33
C LEU A 5 9.96 -28.05 7.62
N GLN A 6 11.18 -28.61 7.67
CA GLN A 6 11.50 -29.94 7.18
C GLN A 6 12.14 -30.72 8.33
N ALA A 7 11.28 -31.24 9.22
CA ALA A 7 11.52 -32.39 10.11
C ALA A 7 10.56 -32.32 11.30
N SER A 8 9.29 -32.63 11.05
CA SER A 8 8.44 -33.17 12.10
C SER A 8 7.33 -33.97 11.44
N ASP A 9 7.65 -35.23 11.14
CA ASP A 9 6.67 -36.30 11.17
C ASP A 9 6.06 -36.30 12.58
N PHE A 10 4.96 -35.55 12.75
CA PHE A 10 4.20 -35.52 13.98
C PHE A 10 3.44 -36.84 14.13
N ASN A 11 4.13 -37.86 14.62
CA ASN A 11 3.52 -39.00 15.30
C ASN A 11 3.76 -38.81 16.81
N GLU A 12 3.44 -37.63 17.33
CA GLU A 12 3.44 -37.40 18.77
C GLU A 12 2.28 -38.20 19.39
N PRO A 13 2.55 -39.07 20.38
CA PRO A 13 1.49 -39.83 21.02
C PRO A 13 0.49 -38.86 21.65
N VAL A 14 -0.79 -39.05 21.34
CA VAL A 14 -1.88 -38.29 21.97
C VAL A 14 -1.73 -38.47 23.49
N PRO A 15 -1.65 -37.40 24.28
CA PRO A 15 -1.56 -37.53 25.73
C PRO A 15 -2.74 -38.35 26.26
N ASN A 16 -2.47 -39.38 27.07
CA ASN A 16 -3.48 -40.34 27.55
C ASN A 16 -4.66 -39.69 28.30
N ASP A 17 -4.50 -38.45 28.75
CA ASP A 17 -5.51 -37.67 29.47
C ASP A 17 -6.54 -36.99 28.55
N VAL A 18 -6.38 -37.09 27.22
CA VAL A 18 -7.27 -36.44 26.25
C VAL A 18 -7.67 -37.39 25.13
N CYS A 19 -8.93 -37.32 24.74
CA CYS A 19 -9.44 -38.13 23.65
C CYS A 19 -8.82 -37.73 22.28
N ALA A 20 -8.65 -38.67 21.36
CA ALA A 20 -8.04 -38.40 20.05
C ALA A 20 -8.79 -37.31 19.25
N SER A 21 -10.13 -37.29 19.32
CA SER A 21 -10.93 -36.23 18.70
C SER A 21 -10.68 -34.87 19.36
N CYS A 22 -10.65 -34.80 20.69
CA CYS A 22 -10.33 -33.61 21.47
C CYS A 22 -8.96 -33.02 21.10
N TYR A 23 -7.94 -33.86 20.95
CA TYR A 23 -6.59 -33.44 20.54
C TYR A 23 -6.56 -32.96 19.07
N SER A 24 -7.25 -33.64 18.17
CA SER A 24 -7.36 -33.24 16.76
C SER A 24 -8.05 -31.88 16.58
N GLU A 25 -9.10 -31.60 17.36
CA GLU A 25 -9.80 -30.33 17.33
C GLU A 25 -8.91 -29.20 17.85
N MET A 26 -8.25 -29.38 19.00
CA MET A 26 -7.34 -28.37 19.57
C MET A 26 -6.12 -28.08 18.69
N SER A 27 -5.49 -29.13 18.13
CA SER A 27 -4.36 -28.96 17.21
C SER A 27 -4.78 -28.26 15.92
N SER A 28 -5.97 -28.53 15.39
CA SER A 28 -6.52 -27.84 14.23
C SER A 28 -6.79 -26.34 14.49
N ILE A 29 -7.28 -25.98 15.68
CA ILE A 29 -7.50 -24.59 16.09
C ILE A 29 -6.16 -23.86 16.25
N THR A 30 -5.16 -24.51 16.85
CA THR A 30 -3.81 -23.95 17.06
C THR A 30 -3.08 -23.75 15.73
N SER A 31 -3.21 -24.70 14.80
CA SER A 31 -2.74 -24.62 13.41
C SER A 31 -3.35 -23.43 12.64
N ARG A 32 -4.67 -23.24 12.75
CA ARG A 32 -5.37 -22.08 12.15
C ARG A 32 -4.86 -20.76 12.74
N GLY A 33 -4.65 -20.68 14.06
CA GLY A 33 -4.11 -19.50 14.72
C GLY A 33 -2.66 -19.18 14.31
N ALA A 34 -1.82 -20.19 14.09
CA ALA A 34 -0.47 -20.02 13.56
C ALA A 34 -0.49 -19.50 12.11
N LYS A 35 -1.36 -20.05 11.26
CA LYS A 35 -1.56 -19.59 9.88
C LYS A 35 -2.01 -18.14 9.81
N LEU A 36 -3.01 -17.75 10.61
CA LEU A 36 -3.51 -16.37 10.65
C LEU A 36 -2.43 -15.36 11.11
N ARG A 37 -1.57 -15.75 12.05
CA ARG A 37 -0.43 -14.92 12.49
C ARG A 37 0.65 -14.81 11.41
N ALA A 38 0.94 -15.89 10.70
CA ALA A 38 1.87 -15.87 9.56
C ALA A 38 1.35 -15.00 8.41
N GLU A 39 0.05 -15.06 8.11
CA GLU A 39 -0.57 -14.22 7.09
C GLU A 39 -0.56 -12.73 7.49
N LYS A 40 -0.86 -12.41 8.75
CA LYS A 40 -0.75 -11.03 9.26
C LYS A 40 0.68 -10.49 9.17
N SER A 41 1.67 -11.25 9.62
CA SER A 41 3.07 -10.81 9.57
C SER A 41 3.58 -10.68 8.13
N ALA A 42 3.17 -11.56 7.22
CA ALA A 42 3.46 -11.44 5.79
C ALA A 42 2.82 -10.19 5.17
N LYS A 43 1.57 -9.86 5.53
CA LYS A 43 0.91 -8.62 5.10
C LYS A 43 1.67 -7.39 5.60
N GLU A 44 2.04 -7.34 6.87
CA GLU A 44 2.80 -6.22 7.44
C GLU A 44 4.18 -6.05 6.77
N GLN A 45 4.88 -7.15 6.49
CA GLN A 45 6.15 -7.11 5.77
C GLN A 45 5.96 -6.60 4.34
N SER A 46 4.91 -7.03 3.65
CA SER A 46 4.54 -6.54 2.33
C SER A 46 4.29 -5.02 2.34
N MET A 47 3.54 -4.51 3.32
CA MET A 47 3.30 -3.06 3.46
C MET A 47 4.59 -2.27 3.70
N LYS A 48 5.52 -2.79 4.51
CA LYS A 48 6.84 -2.17 4.71
C LYS A 48 7.65 -2.09 3.41
N ILE A 49 7.60 -3.13 2.58
CA ILE A 49 8.29 -3.17 1.28
C ILE A 49 7.65 -2.16 0.31
N LEU A 50 6.32 -2.13 0.24
CA LEU A 50 5.56 -1.18 -0.56
C LEU A 50 5.92 0.27 -0.17
N TRP A 51 5.87 0.57 1.12
CA TRP A 51 6.24 1.89 1.63
C TRP A 51 7.67 2.27 1.24
N ARG A 52 8.65 1.36 1.38
CA ARG A 52 10.05 1.64 1.00
C ARG A 52 10.20 1.93 -0.49
N ASN A 53 9.47 1.21 -1.35
CA ASN A 53 9.59 1.33 -2.80
C ASN A 53 8.76 2.47 -3.40
N ARG A 54 7.82 3.08 -2.66
CA ARG A 54 6.92 4.13 -3.18
C ARG A 54 7.66 5.29 -3.87
N LEU A 55 8.81 5.72 -3.33
CA LEU A 55 9.58 6.84 -3.89
C LEU A 55 10.21 6.48 -5.25
N LYS A 56 10.46 5.19 -5.51
CA LYS A 56 10.91 4.74 -6.84
C LYS A 56 9.82 4.93 -7.89
N LEU A 57 8.56 4.74 -7.52
CA LEU A 57 7.42 4.99 -8.41
C LEU A 57 7.37 6.47 -8.79
N LEU A 58 7.51 7.38 -7.81
CA LEU A 58 7.55 8.83 -8.08
C LEU A 58 8.72 9.23 -8.98
N LYS A 59 9.93 8.70 -8.72
CA LYS A 59 11.10 8.96 -9.56
C LYS A 59 10.89 8.46 -10.99
N GLY A 60 10.34 7.25 -11.14
CA GLY A 60 10.00 6.68 -12.43
C GLY A 60 8.94 7.51 -13.17
N ALA A 61 7.89 7.95 -12.47
CA ALA A 61 6.85 8.79 -13.05
C ALA A 61 7.43 10.11 -13.58
N LYS A 62 8.24 10.82 -12.78
CA LYS A 62 8.91 12.06 -13.20
C LYS A 62 9.84 11.85 -14.40
N GLN A 63 10.54 10.73 -14.45
CA GLN A 63 11.37 10.37 -15.60
C GLN A 63 10.52 10.17 -16.85
N LYS A 64 9.40 9.43 -16.75
CA LYS A 64 8.47 9.20 -17.86
C LYS A 64 7.81 10.48 -18.35
N THR A 65 7.49 11.41 -17.45
CA THR A 65 7.01 12.75 -17.81
C THR A 65 8.06 13.52 -18.63
N ARG A 66 9.35 13.44 -18.28
CA ARG A 66 10.45 14.06 -19.06
C ARG A 66 10.61 13.44 -20.44
N GLU A 67 10.43 12.13 -20.54
CA GLU A 67 10.42 11.37 -21.79
C GLU A 67 9.15 11.61 -22.63
N ARG A 68 8.21 12.46 -22.17
CA ARG A 68 6.89 12.71 -22.77
C ARG A 68 6.02 11.45 -22.91
N ASN A 69 6.35 10.38 -22.19
CA ASN A 69 5.52 9.18 -22.11
C ASN A 69 4.48 9.35 -21.00
N PHE A 70 3.45 10.15 -21.29
CA PHE A 70 2.42 10.53 -20.32
C PHE A 70 1.52 9.36 -19.89
N LYS A 71 1.34 8.36 -20.76
CA LYS A 71 0.57 7.15 -20.44
C LYS A 71 1.24 6.31 -19.35
N GLU A 72 2.55 6.07 -19.47
CA GLU A 72 3.30 5.38 -18.41
C GLU A 72 3.47 6.25 -17.17
N ALA A 73 3.67 7.56 -17.33
CA ALA A 73 3.81 8.47 -16.21
C ALA A 73 2.56 8.48 -15.32
N SER A 74 1.37 8.64 -15.92
CA SER A 74 0.09 8.61 -15.18
C SER A 74 -0.12 7.28 -14.45
N ALA A 75 0.15 6.14 -15.10
CA ALA A 75 0.05 4.83 -14.45
C ALA A 75 0.99 4.69 -13.23
N LEU A 76 2.21 5.24 -13.30
CA LEU A 76 3.16 5.22 -12.18
C LEU A 76 2.73 6.15 -11.03
N TYR A 77 2.16 7.31 -11.35
CA TYR A 77 1.59 8.23 -10.36
C TYR A 77 0.36 7.62 -9.65
N GLU A 78 -0.58 7.05 -10.41
CA GLU A 78 -1.74 6.33 -9.87
C GLU A 78 -1.30 5.15 -8.98
N LYS A 79 -0.28 4.39 -9.41
CA LYS A 79 0.28 3.29 -8.62
C LYS A 79 0.93 3.77 -7.33
N TYR A 80 1.58 4.93 -7.34
CA TYR A 80 2.11 5.54 -6.12
C TYR A 80 0.98 5.86 -5.14
N LEU A 81 -0.07 6.55 -5.58
CA LEU A 81 -1.22 6.88 -4.74
C LEU A 81 -1.86 5.61 -4.17
N ARG A 82 -2.06 4.60 -5.02
CA ARG A 82 -2.61 3.31 -4.59
C ARG A 82 -1.73 2.61 -3.55
N THR A 83 -0.41 2.70 -3.70
CA THR A 83 0.53 2.14 -2.72
C THR A 83 0.38 2.83 -1.36
N VAL A 84 0.23 4.16 -1.35
CA VAL A 84 0.02 4.93 -0.13
C VAL A 84 -1.32 4.55 0.50
N GLU A 85 -2.42 4.54 -0.25
CA GLU A 85 -3.74 4.11 0.21
C GLU A 85 -3.72 2.75 0.90
N LEU A 86 -3.06 1.75 0.30
CA LEU A 86 -2.96 0.40 0.89
C LEU A 86 -2.18 0.39 2.21
N VAL A 87 -1.13 1.21 2.33
CA VAL A 87 -0.34 1.30 3.57
C VAL A 87 -1.13 1.95 4.71
N PHE A 88 -2.02 2.90 4.39
CA PHE A 88 -2.91 3.55 5.36
C PHE A 88 -4.27 2.86 5.50
N ASP A 89 -4.47 1.70 4.86
CA ASP A 89 -5.72 0.96 4.82
C ASP A 89 -6.94 1.82 4.39
N LYS A 90 -6.75 2.61 3.32
CA LYS A 90 -7.76 3.51 2.77
C LYS A 90 -8.30 3.01 1.42
N PRO A 91 -9.58 3.27 1.11
CA PRO A 91 -10.11 3.05 -0.23
C PRO A 91 -9.49 4.02 -1.25
N PRO A 92 -9.61 3.74 -2.56
CA PRO A 92 -9.18 4.65 -3.61
C PRO A 92 -9.74 6.08 -3.42
N GLY A 93 -8.85 7.08 -3.39
CA GLY A 93 -9.20 8.47 -3.15
C GLY A 93 -9.64 8.80 -1.70
N GLY A 94 -9.51 7.84 -0.77
CA GLY A 94 -9.90 7.98 0.62
C GLY A 94 -8.83 8.58 1.55
N LEU A 95 -7.66 8.93 1.01
CA LEU A 95 -6.60 9.58 1.77
C LEU A 95 -7.05 10.96 2.26
N GLN A 96 -6.74 11.27 3.51
CA GLN A 96 -6.95 12.57 4.13
C GLN A 96 -5.61 13.14 4.62
N PRO A 97 -5.43 14.47 4.66
CA PRO A 97 -4.22 15.08 5.24
C PRO A 97 -3.95 14.62 6.68
N ASP A 98 -5.02 14.39 7.43
CA ASP A 98 -4.98 13.91 8.82
C ASP A 98 -4.34 12.52 8.99
N ASP A 99 -4.37 11.68 7.95
CA ASP A 99 -3.74 10.35 7.97
C ASP A 99 -2.19 10.47 8.06
N PHE A 100 -1.64 11.64 7.75
CA PHE A 100 -0.21 11.91 7.78
C PHE A 100 0.25 12.68 9.03
N LYS A 101 -0.61 12.82 10.06
CA LYS A 101 -0.23 13.39 11.35
C LYS A 101 0.93 12.60 11.97
N GLY A 102 2.03 13.29 12.30
CA GLY A 102 3.26 12.66 12.82
C GLY A 102 4.18 12.03 11.77
N ILE A 103 3.78 11.99 10.50
CA ILE A 103 4.63 11.58 9.38
C ILE A 103 5.37 12.81 8.81
N LYS A 104 6.49 12.56 8.12
CA LYS A 104 7.28 13.61 7.47
C LYS A 104 6.39 14.41 6.51
N GLN A 105 6.25 15.71 6.77
CA GLN A 105 5.60 16.73 5.93
C GLN A 105 5.93 16.62 4.43
N LYS A 106 7.10 16.09 4.10
CA LYS A 106 7.56 15.79 2.74
C LYS A 106 6.59 14.88 1.96
N GLU A 107 5.86 14.00 2.62
CA GLU A 107 4.90 13.12 1.95
C GLU A 107 3.65 13.89 1.48
N LEU A 108 3.13 14.82 2.29
CA LEU A 108 2.01 15.68 1.89
C LEU A 108 2.38 16.53 0.67
N THR A 109 3.58 17.09 0.64
CA THR A 109 4.11 17.79 -0.54
C THR A 109 4.26 16.85 -1.74
N ALA A 110 4.71 15.61 -1.54
CA ALA A 110 4.82 14.64 -2.63
C ALA A 110 3.44 14.29 -3.21
N ILE A 111 2.45 14.00 -2.37
CA ILE A 111 1.07 13.71 -2.79
C ILE A 111 0.46 14.90 -3.55
N THR A 112 0.66 16.11 -3.04
CA THR A 112 0.21 17.35 -3.69
C THR A 112 0.84 17.51 -5.07
N SER A 113 2.16 17.33 -5.18
CA SER A 113 2.88 17.36 -6.47
C SER A 113 2.38 16.30 -7.44
N VAL A 114 2.02 15.10 -6.95
CA VAL A 114 1.48 14.02 -7.80
C VAL A 114 0.12 14.40 -8.37
N TYR A 115 -0.80 14.91 -7.55
CA TYR A 115 -2.11 15.33 -8.05
C TYR A 115 -1.99 16.48 -9.06
N TRP A 116 -1.08 17.42 -8.82
CA TRP A 116 -0.79 18.49 -9.78
C TRP A 116 -0.24 17.94 -11.11
N ASP A 117 0.74 17.03 -11.06
CA ASP A 117 1.30 16.41 -12.27
C ASP A 117 0.25 15.58 -13.03
N LEU A 118 -0.63 14.88 -12.32
CA LEU A 118 -1.74 14.13 -12.92
C LEU A 118 -2.73 15.04 -13.66
N ILE A 119 -3.11 16.16 -13.05
CA ILE A 119 -3.97 17.17 -13.70
C ILE A 119 -3.31 17.64 -14.99
N ARG A 120 -2.02 18.02 -14.94
CA ARG A 120 -1.28 18.48 -16.13
C ARG A 120 -1.18 17.42 -17.22
N ILE A 121 -1.03 16.14 -16.85
CA ILE A 121 -1.01 15.04 -17.81
C ILE A 121 -2.38 14.86 -18.46
N TYR A 122 -3.45 14.85 -17.68
CA TYR A 122 -4.80 14.63 -18.19
C TYR A 122 -5.35 15.81 -19.00
N ASP A 123 -4.94 17.04 -18.69
CA ASP A 123 -5.30 18.25 -19.43
C ASP A 123 -4.86 18.24 -20.90
N THR A 124 -3.95 17.32 -21.28
CA THR A 124 -3.51 17.15 -22.67
C THR A 124 -4.59 16.55 -23.60
N GLY A 125 -5.73 16.07 -23.09
CA GLY A 125 -6.82 15.56 -23.94
C GLY A 125 -8.20 15.66 -23.30
N SER A 126 -9.19 16.07 -24.09
CA SER A 126 -10.60 16.33 -23.67
C SER A 126 -11.40 15.11 -23.18
N ARG A 127 -10.77 13.93 -23.10
CA ARG A 127 -11.43 12.67 -22.66
C ARG A 127 -11.32 12.44 -21.15
N PHE A 128 -10.59 13.30 -20.43
CA PHE A 128 -10.21 13.04 -19.04
C PHE A 128 -10.81 14.00 -18.02
N ASP A 129 -11.85 14.76 -18.39
CA ASP A 129 -12.49 15.78 -17.55
C ASP A 129 -12.89 15.25 -16.17
N ASP A 130 -13.42 14.02 -16.10
CA ASP A 130 -13.77 13.36 -14.84
C ASP A 130 -12.53 13.09 -13.96
N ARG A 131 -11.43 12.62 -14.57
CA ARG A 131 -10.18 12.32 -13.86
C ARG A 131 -9.49 13.60 -13.38
N ILE A 132 -9.52 14.65 -14.20
CA ILE A 132 -9.04 15.98 -13.84
C ILE A 132 -9.83 16.49 -12.64
N SER A 133 -11.17 16.41 -12.70
CA SER A 133 -12.06 16.85 -11.63
C SER A 133 -11.78 16.11 -10.31
N LEU A 134 -11.57 14.79 -10.36
CA LEU A 134 -11.23 13.99 -9.19
C LEU A 134 -9.85 14.35 -8.62
N ALA A 135 -8.83 14.48 -9.47
CA ALA A 135 -7.48 14.87 -9.06
C ALA A 135 -7.47 16.28 -8.47
N ALA A 136 -8.20 17.23 -9.05
CA ALA A 136 -8.35 18.59 -8.55
C ALA A 136 -9.04 18.63 -7.18
N LYS A 137 -10.12 17.88 -7.00
CA LYS A 137 -10.80 17.74 -5.70
C LYS A 137 -9.84 17.23 -4.62
N GLN A 138 -8.98 16.27 -4.94
CA GLN A 138 -7.97 15.78 -4.00
C GLN A 138 -6.86 16.80 -3.78
N LEU A 139 -6.38 17.46 -4.84
CA LEU A 139 -5.35 18.49 -4.73
C LEU A 139 -5.76 19.59 -3.74
N VAL A 140 -6.99 20.11 -3.85
CA VAL A 140 -7.51 21.15 -2.93
C VAL A 140 -7.50 20.70 -1.48
N LYS A 141 -7.75 19.40 -1.19
CA LYS A 141 -7.67 18.88 0.18
C LYS A 141 -6.26 18.88 0.73
N PHE A 142 -5.27 18.48 -0.08
CA PHE A 142 -3.89 18.31 0.36
C PHE A 142 -3.06 19.61 0.29
N PHE A 143 -3.40 20.52 -0.61
CA PHE A 143 -2.64 21.73 -0.90
C PHE A 143 -2.37 22.61 0.34
N PRO A 144 -3.36 22.92 1.20
CA PRO A 144 -3.14 23.76 2.40
C PRO A 144 -2.14 23.17 3.40
N PHE A 145 -1.97 21.85 3.37
CA PHE A 145 -1.09 21.12 4.28
C PHE A 145 0.29 20.85 3.66
N SER A 146 0.47 21.17 2.38
CA SER A 146 1.76 21.09 1.71
C SER A 146 2.56 22.36 1.97
N LYS A 147 3.84 22.22 2.34
CA LYS A 147 4.76 23.37 2.30
C LYS A 147 5.06 23.66 0.83
N GLY A 148 4.67 24.86 0.39
CA GLY A 148 4.47 25.27 -1.00
C GLY A 148 5.53 24.88 -2.04
N GLN A 149 5.05 24.72 -3.27
CA GLN A 149 5.65 25.40 -4.42
C GLN A 149 4.57 26.34 -4.97
N ALA A 150 4.61 27.59 -4.51
CA ALA A 150 4.33 28.74 -5.36
C ALA A 150 5.65 29.14 -6.00
#